data_AF-A0A932PVI4-F1
#
_entry.id   AF-A0A932PVI4-F1
#
_cell.length_a   1.000
_cell.length_b   1.000
_cell.length_c   1.000
_cell.angle_alpha   90.00
_cell.angle_beta   90.00
_cell.angle_gamma   90.00
#
_symmetry.space_group_name_H-M   'P 1'
#
loop_
_entity.id
_entity.type
_entity.pdbx_description
1 polymer ?
#
loop_
_entity_poly.entity_id
_entity_poly.type
_entity_poly.pdbx_seq_one_letter_code
_entity_poly.pdbx_strand_id
1 'polypeptide(L)'
;MSVTAGSYRIGEIAARLGLTERTIRYYEEVGLLESVKRLEGGTRVYTEDDVRRLRFIQKLKTLGLSLQEMLELERLYAAQNSNRNVLPRLVELLDAHLGQIDERVGELQALRDEIRSYREHVTQLLLEER
;
A
#
# COMPACT_ATOMS: atom_id res chain seq x y z
N MET A 1 -26.17 -11.14 -23.83
CA MET A 1 -26.87 -11.06 -22.53
C MET A 1 -25.83 -10.69 -21.49
N SER A 2 -25.67 -9.39 -21.24
CA SER A 2 -26.14 -8.64 -20.07
C SER A 2 -25.15 -8.67 -18.91
N VAL A 3 -24.37 -7.60 -18.73
CA VAL A 3 -24.03 -7.05 -17.41
C VAL A 3 -23.88 -5.53 -17.55
N THR A 4 -24.82 -4.83 -16.93
CA THR A 4 -24.79 -3.41 -16.58
C THR A 4 -23.58 -3.15 -15.67
N ALA A 5 -22.49 -2.58 -16.18
CA ALA A 5 -21.35 -2.24 -15.33
C ALA A 5 -21.37 -0.73 -15.07
N GLY A 6 -21.64 -0.34 -13.82
CA GLY A 6 -21.62 1.06 -13.39
C GLY A 6 -20.30 1.71 -13.79
N SER A 7 -20.38 2.69 -14.67
CA SER A 7 -19.26 3.52 -15.10
C SER A 7 -19.15 4.70 -14.14
N TYR A 8 -18.14 4.69 -13.28
CA TYR A 8 -17.86 5.78 -12.36
C TYR A 8 -16.93 6.80 -13.02
N ARG A 9 -17.12 8.09 -12.75
CA ARG A 9 -16.13 9.12 -13.05
C ARG A 9 -15.02 9.12 -12.02
N ILE A 10 -13.88 9.71 -12.37
CA ILE A 10 -12.71 9.79 -11.47
C ILE A 10 -13.05 10.42 -10.11
N GLY A 11 -13.87 11.47 -10.10
CA GLY A 11 -14.30 12.14 -8.86
C GLY A 11 -15.16 11.23 -7.96
N GLU A 12 -15.98 10.35 -8.55
CA GLU A 12 -16.84 9.42 -7.80
C GLU A 12 -16.01 8.33 -7.13
N ILE A 13 -15.03 7.75 -7.83
CA ILE A 13 -14.14 6.74 -7.24
C ILE A 13 -13.17 7.38 -6.23
N ALA A 14 -12.70 8.61 -6.48
CA ALA A 14 -11.86 9.36 -5.57
C ALA A 14 -12.57 9.56 -4.22
N ALA A 15 -13.81 10.05 -4.26
CA ALA A 15 -14.64 10.21 -3.06
C ALA A 15 -14.92 8.87 -2.37
N ARG A 16 -15.28 7.83 -3.13
CA ARG A 16 -15.62 6.50 -2.58
C ARG A 16 -14.46 5.81 -1.88
N LEU A 17 -13.23 6.05 -2.34
CA LEU A 17 -12.02 5.39 -1.82
C LEU A 17 -11.18 6.29 -0.91
N GLY A 18 -11.61 7.54 -0.69
CA GLY A 18 -10.84 8.54 0.06
C GLY A 18 -9.50 8.87 -0.61
N LEU A 19 -9.44 8.80 -1.93
CA LEU A 19 -8.25 9.11 -2.74
C LEU A 19 -8.41 10.47 -3.41
N THR A 20 -7.31 11.07 -3.80
CA THR A 20 -7.36 12.22 -4.71
C THR A 20 -7.45 11.73 -6.16
N GLU A 21 -8.07 12.51 -7.05
CA GLU A 21 -8.01 12.22 -8.49
C GLU A 21 -6.58 12.12 -9.00
N ARG A 22 -5.65 12.92 -8.43
CA ARG A 22 -4.22 12.87 -8.75
C ARG A 22 -3.61 11.51 -8.41
N THR A 23 -3.97 10.92 -7.27
CA THR A 23 -3.49 9.59 -6.87
C THR A 23 -3.95 8.52 -7.86
N ILE A 24 -5.21 8.57 -8.28
CA ILE A 24 -5.75 7.61 -9.25
C ILE A 24 -5.05 7.76 -10.61
N ARG A 25 -4.90 9.00 -11.10
CA ARG A 25 -4.15 9.27 -12.35
C ARG A 25 -2.72 8.79 -12.27
N TYR A 26 -2.07 8.99 -11.13
CA TYR A 26 -0.72 8.51 -10.91
C TYR A 26 -0.64 6.98 -10.97
N TYR A 27 -1.62 6.26 -10.41
CA TYR A 27 -1.69 4.79 -10.54
C TYR A 27 -1.91 4.33 -11.98
N GLU A 28 -2.67 5.07 -12.79
CA GLU A 28 -2.75 4.82 -14.25
C GLU A 28 -1.40 5.04 -14.93
N GLU A 29 -0.75 6.19 -14.67
CA GLU A 29 0.51 6.60 -15.30
C GLU A 29 1.63 5.60 -15.06
N VAL A 30 1.72 5.07 -13.85
CA VAL A 30 2.75 4.07 -13.50
C VAL A 30 2.38 2.65 -13.93
N GLY A 31 1.16 2.41 -14.42
CA GLY A 31 0.70 1.10 -14.91
C GLY A 31 0.12 0.18 -13.85
N LEU A 32 -0.25 0.69 -12.67
CA LEU A 32 -0.96 -0.08 -11.65
C LEU A 32 -2.46 -0.21 -11.95
N LEU A 33 -3.01 0.67 -12.77
CA LEU A 33 -4.40 0.60 -13.24
C LEU A 33 -4.39 0.58 -14.77
N GLU A 34 -5.20 -0.30 -15.38
CA GLU A 34 -5.29 -0.34 -16.84
C GLU A 34 -5.84 0.99 -17.38
N SER A 35 -5.41 1.33 -18.60
CA SER A 35 -5.87 2.53 -19.28
C SER A 35 -7.38 2.46 -19.51
N VAL A 36 -8.09 3.33 -18.81
CA VAL A 36 -9.54 3.38 -18.70
C VAL A 36 -10.21 3.56 -20.07
N LYS A 37 -11.30 2.82 -20.31
CA LYS A 37 -12.16 3.05 -21.48
C LYS A 37 -12.59 4.51 -21.52
N ARG A 38 -12.44 5.16 -22.66
CA ARG A 38 -12.97 6.51 -22.88
C ARG A 38 -14.39 6.37 -23.42
N LEU A 39 -15.34 7.06 -22.80
CA LEU A 39 -16.66 7.27 -23.42
C LEU A 39 -16.51 8.19 -24.64
N GLU A 40 -17.52 8.17 -25.52
CA GLU A 40 -17.65 9.19 -26.56
C GLU A 40 -17.63 10.58 -25.92
N GLY A 41 -16.68 11.42 -26.34
CA GLY A 41 -16.37 12.70 -25.67
C GLY A 41 -15.11 12.70 -24.79
N GLY A 42 -14.35 11.59 -24.74
CA GLY A 42 -12.99 11.57 -24.18
C GLY A 42 -12.88 11.50 -22.66
N THR A 43 -14.02 11.34 -21.96
CA THR A 43 -14.08 11.24 -20.49
C THR A 43 -13.68 9.83 -20.03
N ARG A 44 -12.77 9.74 -19.05
CA ARG A 44 -12.35 8.47 -18.42
C ARG A 44 -13.50 7.91 -17.57
N VAL A 45 -13.81 6.62 -17.72
CA VAL A 45 -14.81 5.93 -16.91
C VAL A 45 -14.34 4.60 -16.31
N TYR A 46 -14.42 4.50 -15.00
CA TYR A 46 -13.96 3.36 -14.22
C TYR A 46 -15.09 2.35 -14.02
N THR A 47 -14.74 1.09 -14.03
CA THR A 47 -15.63 -0.04 -13.76
C THR A 47 -15.59 -0.41 -12.27
N GLU A 48 -16.51 -1.25 -11.82
CA GLU A 48 -16.42 -1.80 -10.46
C GLU A 48 -15.16 -2.68 -10.26
N ASP A 49 -14.58 -3.20 -11.34
CA ASP A 49 -13.34 -3.98 -11.31
C ASP A 49 -12.14 -3.07 -10.99
N ASP A 50 -12.09 -1.89 -11.61
CA ASP A 50 -11.11 -0.85 -11.30
C ASP A 50 -11.22 -0.43 -9.84
N VAL A 51 -12.44 -0.30 -9.33
CA VAL A 51 -12.68 0.02 -7.92
C VAL A 51 -12.16 -1.09 -6.99
N ARG A 52 -12.38 -2.37 -7.32
CA ARG A 52 -11.83 -3.50 -6.54
C ARG A 52 -10.29 -3.48 -6.55
N ARG A 53 -9.69 -3.18 -7.70
CA ARG A 53 -8.25 -3.08 -7.87
C ARG A 53 -7.64 -1.93 -7.07
N LEU A 54 -8.25 -0.74 -7.11
CA LEU A 54 -7.81 0.41 -6.31
C LEU A 54 -7.89 0.13 -4.80
N ARG A 55 -8.93 -0.58 -4.34
CA ARG A 55 -9.00 -1.05 -2.93
C ARG A 55 -7.85 -1.99 -2.58
N PHE A 56 -7.48 -2.88 -3.49
CA PHE A 56 -6.37 -3.81 -3.28
C PHE A 56 -5.03 -3.06 -3.20
N ILE A 57 -4.77 -2.14 -4.14
CA ILE A 57 -3.57 -1.27 -4.11
C ILE A 57 -3.50 -0.49 -2.80
N GLN A 58 -4.62 0.08 -2.34
CA GLN A 58 -4.69 0.79 -1.05
C GLN A 58 -4.34 -0.13 0.12
N LYS A 59 -4.88 -1.36 0.13
CA LYS A 59 -4.56 -2.34 1.18
C LYS A 59 -3.08 -2.69 1.19
N LEU A 60 -2.48 -2.98 0.03
CA LEU A 60 -1.05 -3.27 -0.05
C LEU A 60 -0.21 -2.08 0.42
N LYS A 61 -0.61 -0.85 0.07
CA LYS A 61 0.08 0.36 0.53
C LYS A 61 0.05 0.49 2.06
N THR A 62 -1.07 0.17 2.70
CA THR A 62 -1.17 0.17 4.17
C THR A 62 -0.33 -0.92 4.84
N LEU A 63 0.00 -1.98 4.12
CA LEU A 63 0.85 -3.07 4.61
C LEU A 63 2.35 -2.79 4.42
N GLY A 64 2.72 -1.61 3.94
CA GLY A 64 4.12 -1.21 3.76
C GLY A 64 4.67 -1.44 2.35
N LEU A 65 3.93 -2.13 1.47
CA LEU A 65 4.40 -2.36 0.12
C LEU A 65 4.61 -1.04 -0.64
N SER A 66 5.74 -0.98 -1.33
CA SER A 66 6.12 0.07 -2.26
C SER A 66 5.34 -0.07 -3.57
N LEU A 67 5.32 1.02 -4.33
CA LEU A 67 4.69 1.01 -5.65
C LEU A 67 5.45 0.11 -6.63
N GLN A 68 6.78 -0.02 -6.47
CA GLN A 68 7.59 -0.89 -7.31
C GLN A 68 7.27 -2.36 -7.08
N GLU A 69 7.09 -2.78 -5.83
CA GLU A 69 6.64 -4.14 -5.50
C GLU A 69 5.24 -4.43 -6.04
N MET A 70 4.32 -3.46 -5.94
CA MET A 70 2.99 -3.61 -6.55
C MET A 70 3.08 -3.74 -8.08
N LEU A 71 3.94 -2.96 -8.74
CA LEU A 71 4.16 -3.06 -10.18
C LEU A 71 4.78 -4.41 -10.58
N GLU A 72 5.65 -4.97 -9.74
CA GLU A 72 6.19 -6.31 -9.94
C GLU A 72 5.07 -7.36 -9.92
N LEU A 73 4.20 -7.31 -8.91
CA LEU A 73 3.04 -8.20 -8.81
C LEU A 73 2.11 -8.06 -10.03
N GLU A 74 1.90 -6.84 -10.51
CA GLU A 74 1.10 -6.58 -11.70
C GLU A 74 1.72 -7.14 -12.98
N ARG A 75 3.04 -7.05 -13.14
CA ARG A 75 3.74 -7.67 -14.28
C ARG A 75 3.60 -9.20 -14.26
N LEU A 76 3.69 -9.82 -13.08
CA LEU A 76 3.49 -11.26 -12.92
C LEU A 76 2.06 -11.68 -13.26
N TYR A 77 1.08 -10.87 -12.84
CA TYR A 77 -0.31 -11.08 -13.20
C TYR A 77 -0.52 -10.97 -14.73
N ALA A 78 -0.04 -9.89 -15.34
CA ALA A 78 -0.21 -9.63 -16.77
C ALA A 78 0.45 -10.67 -17.68
N ALA A 79 1.60 -11.23 -17.27
CA ALA A 79 2.33 -12.22 -18.07
C ALA A 79 1.60 -13.56 -18.19
N GLN A 80 0.79 -13.95 -17.21
CA GLN A 80 0.22 -15.29 -17.13
C GLN A 80 -1.31 -15.31 -16.91
N ASN A 81 -1.91 -14.13 -16.77
CA ASN A 81 -3.33 -13.91 -16.46
C ASN A 81 -3.83 -14.82 -15.31
N SER A 82 -2.98 -15.03 -14.31
CA SER A 82 -3.20 -16.04 -13.27
C SER A 82 -2.62 -15.60 -11.93
N ASN A 83 -3.49 -15.58 -10.93
CA ASN A 83 -3.12 -15.29 -9.54
C ASN A 83 -2.18 -16.34 -8.94
N ARG A 84 -2.07 -17.54 -9.54
CA ARG A 84 -1.29 -18.65 -8.99
C ARG A 84 0.19 -18.30 -8.79
N ASN A 85 0.73 -17.39 -9.60
CA ASN A 85 2.13 -16.95 -9.51
C ASN A 85 2.32 -15.62 -8.77
N VAL A 86 1.24 -14.86 -8.58
CA VAL A 86 1.26 -13.59 -7.84
C VAL A 86 1.25 -13.86 -6.34
N LEU A 87 0.47 -14.84 -5.87
CA LEU A 87 0.32 -15.11 -4.44
C LEU A 87 1.62 -15.54 -3.75
N PRO A 88 2.44 -16.46 -4.28
CA PRO A 88 3.72 -16.80 -3.66
C PRO A 88 4.63 -15.58 -3.53
N ARG A 89 4.72 -14.78 -4.59
CA ARG A 89 5.52 -13.56 -4.58
C ARG A 89 5.02 -12.53 -3.57
N LEU A 90 3.70 -12.36 -3.47
CA LEU A 90 3.10 -11.48 -2.46
C LEU A 90 3.43 -11.93 -1.04
N VAL A 91 3.41 -13.25 -0.77
CA VAL A 91 3.81 -13.80 0.53
C VAL A 91 5.27 -13.49 0.83
N GLU A 92 6.19 -13.72 -0.11
CA GLU A 92 7.62 -13.40 0.06
C GLU A 92 7.84 -11.92 0.41
N LEU A 93 7.14 -11.02 -0.29
CA LEU A 93 7.21 -9.59 0.01
C LEU A 93 6.70 -9.29 1.42
N LEU A 94 5.53 -9.84 1.79
CA LEU A 94 4.96 -9.63 3.12
C LEU A 94 5.89 -10.15 4.22
N ASP A 95 6.52 -11.31 4.05
CA ASP A 95 7.50 -11.86 5.00
C ASP A 95 8.73 -10.95 5.15
N ALA A 96 9.22 -10.39 4.04
CA ALA A 96 10.34 -9.44 4.06
C ALA A 96 9.97 -8.15 4.83
N HIS A 97 8.78 -7.59 4.59
CA HIS A 97 8.28 -6.42 5.33
C HIS A 97 8.09 -6.74 6.82
N LEU A 98 7.60 -7.93 7.15
CA LEU A 98 7.43 -8.37 8.54
C LEU A 98 8.79 -8.45 9.26
N GLY A 99 9.80 -9.04 8.61
CA GLY A 99 11.16 -9.10 9.15
C GLY A 99 11.78 -7.73 9.40
N GLN A 100 11.58 -6.77 8.48
CA GLN A 100 12.03 -5.38 8.68
C GLN A 100 11.35 -4.69 9.86
N ILE A 101 10.04 -4.94 10.04
CA ILE A 101 9.29 -4.42 11.18
C ILE A 101 9.82 -5.03 12.48
N ASP A 102 10.05 -6.34 12.52
CA ASP A 102 10.55 -7.03 13.72
C ASP A 102 11.95 -6.54 14.12
N GLU A 103 12.85 -6.35 13.15
CA GLU A 103 14.17 -5.74 13.37
C GLU A 103 14.03 -4.34 13.97
N ARG A 104 13.19 -3.50 13.37
CA ARG A 104 12.98 -2.13 13.85
C ARG A 104 12.35 -2.08 15.24
N VAL A 105 11.44 -3.01 15.54
CA VAL A 105 10.86 -3.16 16.88
C VAL A 105 11.96 -3.53 17.88
N GLY A 106 12.85 -4.46 17.53
CA GLY A 106 14.00 -4.82 18.38
C GLY A 106 14.90 -3.64 18.68
N GLU A 107 15.28 -2.85 17.68
CA GLU A 107 16.09 -1.64 17.84
C GLU A 107 15.41 -0.61 18.76
N LEU A 108 14.11 -0.36 18.55
CA LEU A 108 13.35 0.61 19.35
C LEU A 108 13.18 0.14 20.79
N GLN A 109 13.06 -1.18 21.03
CA GLN A 109 13.01 -1.74 22.37
C GLN A 109 14.35 -1.58 23.10
N ALA A 110 15.48 -1.86 22.43
CA ALA A 110 16.81 -1.68 22.99
C ALA A 110 17.07 -0.22 23.38
N LEU A 111 16.77 0.72 22.47
CA LEU A 111 16.91 2.16 22.75
C LEU A 111 16.03 2.62 23.91
N ARG A 112 14.79 2.13 23.98
CA ARG A 112 13.88 2.45 25.10
C ARG A 112 14.47 2.02 26.44
N ASP A 113 15.07 0.83 26.50
CA ASP A 113 15.63 0.29 27.72
C ASP A 113 16.93 0.99 28.12
N GLU A 114 17.76 1.41 27.15
CA GLU A 114 18.92 2.28 27.36
C GLU A 114 18.52 3.64 27.95
N ILE A 115 17.51 4.30 27.36
CA ILE A 115 16.98 5.57 27.87
C ILE A 115 16.46 5.42 29.31
N ARG A 116 15.78 4.30 29.60
CA ARG A 116 15.28 4.02 30.96
C ARG A 116 16.43 3.92 31.97
N SER A 117 17.44 3.13 31.65
CA SER A 117 18.62 2.91 32.50
C SER A 117 19.36 4.22 32.76
N TYR A 118 19.61 5.00 31.71
CA TYR A 118 20.30 6.28 31.84
C TYR A 118 19.52 7.28 32.72
N ARG A 119 18.20 7.35 32.54
CA ARG A 119 17.32 8.18 33.39
C ARG A 119 17.40 7.77 34.85
N GLU A 120 17.38 6.47 35.14
CA GLU A 120 17.49 5.95 36.51
C GLU A 120 18.85 6.33 37.13
N HIS A 121 19.93 6.15 36.38
CA HIS A 121 21.26 6.55 36.82
C HIS A 121 21.35 8.04 37.17
N VAL A 122 20.88 8.92 36.27
CA VAL A 122 20.87 10.37 36.50
C VAL A 122 19.99 10.73 37.71
N THR A 123 18.87 10.04 37.90
CA THR A 123 17.99 10.28 39.05
C THR A 123 18.66 9.91 40.38
N GLN A 124 19.45 8.84 40.42
CA GLN A 124 20.21 8.46 41.62
C GLN A 124 21.27 9.50 41.98
N LEU A 125 22.02 10.00 40.99
CA LEU A 125 23.03 11.04 41.22
C LEU A 125 22.41 12.30 41.86
N LEU A 126 21.21 12.71 41.45
CA LEU A 126 20.51 13.86 42.03
C LEU A 126 20.06 13.63 43.49
N LEU A 127 19.88 12.39 43.91
CA LEU A 127 19.51 12.03 45.28
C LEU A 127 20.73 11.97 46.21
N GLU A 128 21.89 11.58 45.67
CA GLU A 128 23.16 11.48 46.41
C GLU A 128 23.81 12.86 46.67
N GLU A 129 23.50 13.87 45.86
CA GLU A 129 23.96 15.26 46.03
C GLU A 129 23.12 16.10 47.04
N ARG A 130 22.21 15.47 47.79
CA ARG A 130 21.40 16.10 48.85
C ARG A 130 21.78 15.62 50.25
#